data_AF-Q0D369-F1
#
_entry.id   AF-Q0D369-F1
#
_cell.length_a   1.000
_cell.length_b   1.000
_cell.length_c   1.000
_cell.angle_alpha   90.00
_cell.angle_beta   90.00
_cell.angle_gamma   90.00
#
_symmetry.space_group_name_H-M   'P 1'
#
loop_
_entity.id
_entity.type
_entity.pdbx_description
1 polymer ?
#
loop_
_entity_poly.entity_id
_entity_poly.type
_entity_poly.pdbx_seq_one_letter_code
_entity_poly.pdbx_strand_id
1 'polypeptide(L)'
;ESLPWACRIMTFAREVKVLGAKDTLSAAMIMRECKPEFEILPTIQYLLGPEPNLTQANNYLSINLLADATVHPPIMYGTWKDWDKEPMAEKPPFYQGLNEFCADLLSKVSVELMDTAKAIEKECPAFDMKDVIHLHDWYKLNYKDSISDDSTLLSCMKSY
;
A
#
# COMPACT_ATOMS: atom_id res chain seq x y z
N GLU A 1 5.10 4.53 -3.12
CA GLU A 1 3.65 4.39 -2.91
C GLU A 1 2.85 4.79 -4.14
N SER A 2 1.52 4.65 -4.10
CA SER A 2 0.59 4.99 -5.18
C SER A 2 0.31 6.50 -5.32
N LEU A 3 -0.88 6.90 -5.77
CA LEU A 3 -1.25 8.28 -6.09
C LEU A 3 -1.49 9.13 -4.83
N PRO A 4 -1.16 10.44 -4.85
CA PRO A 4 -1.38 11.37 -3.73
C PRO A 4 -2.87 11.67 -3.46
N TRP A 5 -3.72 11.55 -4.48
CA TRP A 5 -5.15 11.87 -4.40
C TRP A 5 -6.02 10.77 -4.97
N ALA A 6 -7.17 10.56 -4.34
CA ALA A 6 -8.31 9.94 -4.99
C ALA A 6 -9.00 11.01 -5.83
N CYS A 7 -9.02 10.87 -7.15
CA CYS A 7 -9.60 11.87 -8.04
C CYS A 7 -10.35 11.23 -9.22
N ARG A 8 -11.23 12.02 -9.83
CA ARG A 8 -12.03 11.60 -11.00
C ARG A 8 -12.16 12.75 -11.98
N ILE A 9 -11.99 12.44 -13.27
CA ILE A 9 -12.28 13.37 -14.36
C ILE A 9 -13.80 13.61 -14.38
N MET A 10 -14.20 14.87 -14.34
CA MET A 10 -15.60 15.29 -14.48
C MET A 10 -15.88 15.67 -15.94
N THR A 11 -14.99 16.51 -16.49
CA THR A 11 -15.02 16.92 -17.90
C THR A 11 -13.63 16.76 -18.49
N PHE A 12 -13.52 15.98 -19.57
CA PHE A 12 -12.24 15.69 -20.23
C PHE A 12 -11.45 16.98 -20.53
N ALA A 13 -10.18 17.01 -20.12
CA ALA A 13 -9.24 18.10 -20.32
C ALA A 13 -9.68 19.48 -19.77
N ARG A 14 -10.70 19.54 -18.91
CA ARG A 14 -11.23 20.81 -18.36
C ARG A 14 -11.42 20.77 -16.85
N GLU A 15 -11.88 19.65 -16.31
CA GLU A 15 -12.28 19.57 -14.90
C GLU A 15 -11.97 18.20 -14.30
N VAL A 16 -11.33 18.24 -13.13
CA VAL A 16 -11.08 17.09 -12.27
C VAL A 16 -11.60 17.38 -10.87
N LYS A 17 -12.21 16.38 -10.24
CA LYS A 17 -12.61 16.43 -8.84
C LYS A 17 -11.64 15.63 -7.99
N VAL A 18 -11.05 16.28 -6.99
CA VAL A 18 -10.30 15.62 -5.91
C VAL A 18 -11.31 15.20 -4.84
N LEU A 19 -11.34 13.91 -4.51
CA LEU A 19 -12.24 13.31 -3.53
C LEU A 19 -11.60 13.23 -2.13
N GLY A 20 -10.28 13.14 -2.09
CA GLY A 20 -9.48 13.12 -0.87
C GLY A 20 -8.00 13.08 -1.18
N ALA A 21 -7.19 13.55 -0.25
CA ALA A 21 -5.73 13.42 -0.25
C ALA A 21 -5.32 12.34 0.75
N LYS A 22 -4.16 11.72 0.54
CA LYS A 22 -3.49 10.95 1.59
C LYS A 22 -2.89 11.92 2.63
N ASP A 23 -2.71 11.44 3.86
CA ASP A 23 -2.00 12.21 4.90
C ASP A 23 -0.49 12.23 4.63
N THR A 24 0.07 11.09 4.22
CA THR A 24 1.50 10.93 3.92
C THR A 24 1.69 10.15 2.62
N LEU A 25 2.84 10.36 1.98
CA LEU A 25 3.23 9.62 0.78
C LEU A 25 4.74 9.43 0.74
N SER A 26 5.19 8.18 0.74
CA SER A 26 6.62 7.87 0.69
C SER A 26 7.16 7.72 -0.74
N ALA A 27 8.32 8.32 -0.99
CA ALA A 27 9.05 8.28 -2.26
C ALA A 27 10.48 7.73 -2.08
N ALA A 28 10.89 6.86 -2.99
CA ALA A 28 12.28 6.40 -3.08
C ALA A 28 13.03 7.22 -4.13
N MET A 29 14.27 7.60 -3.82
CA MET A 29 15.13 8.35 -4.73
C MET A 29 16.39 7.54 -5.03
N ILE A 30 16.73 7.43 -6.31
CA ILE A 30 17.99 6.82 -6.76
C ILE A 30 18.86 7.93 -7.32
N MET A 31 19.82 8.38 -6.52
CA MET A 31 20.78 9.40 -6.92
C MET A 31 22.02 8.71 -7.49
N ARG A 32 22.24 8.85 -8.79
CA ARG A 32 23.51 8.48 -9.45
C ARG A 32 24.37 9.73 -9.62
N GLU A 33 24.90 9.96 -10.81
CA GLU A 33 25.66 11.18 -11.17
C GLU A 33 24.76 12.41 -11.40
N CYS A 34 23.45 12.28 -11.14
CA CYS A 34 22.50 13.38 -11.26
C CYS A 34 22.74 14.43 -10.18
N LYS A 35 22.84 15.69 -10.59
CA LYS A 35 22.95 16.86 -9.71
C LYS A 35 21.79 17.80 -10.02
N PRO A 36 20.59 17.54 -9.48
CA PRO A 36 19.46 18.42 -9.68
C PRO A 36 19.79 19.80 -9.11
N GLU A 37 19.34 20.85 -9.79
CA GLU A 37 19.54 22.24 -9.37
C GLU A 37 18.79 22.56 -8.06
N PHE A 38 17.71 21.82 -7.80
CA PHE A 38 16.88 21.96 -6.62
C PHE A 38 16.81 20.65 -5.83
N GLU A 39 16.59 20.76 -4.51
CA GLU A 39 16.31 19.60 -3.67
C GLU A 39 15.00 18.94 -4.11
N ILE A 40 15.07 17.64 -4.44
CA ILE A 40 13.95 16.91 -5.06
C ILE A 40 12.72 16.90 -4.15
N LEU A 41 12.83 16.39 -2.92
CA LEU A 41 11.67 16.24 -2.04
C LEU A 41 10.98 17.57 -1.70
N PRO A 42 11.68 18.62 -1.25
CA PRO A 42 11.06 19.93 -0.99
C PRO A 42 10.40 20.54 -2.21
N THR A 43 11.02 20.38 -3.39
CA THR A 43 10.48 20.92 -4.65
C THR A 43 9.18 20.21 -5.04
N ILE A 44 9.13 18.88 -4.93
CA ILE A 44 7.91 18.13 -5.21
C ILE A 44 6.85 18.43 -4.14
N GLN A 45 7.22 18.54 -2.87
CA GLN A 45 6.28 18.94 -1.80
C GLN A 45 5.64 20.30 -2.10
N TYR A 46 6.44 21.28 -2.54
CA TYR A 46 5.94 22.60 -2.93
C TYR A 46 4.88 22.51 -4.04
N LEU A 47 5.07 21.62 -5.02
CA LEU A 47 4.10 21.42 -6.11
C LEU A 47 2.83 20.71 -5.66
N LEU A 48 2.91 19.77 -4.72
CA LEU A 48 1.75 19.08 -4.16
C LEU A 48 0.92 19.97 -3.23
N GLY A 49 1.58 20.92 -2.56
CA GLY A 49 0.97 21.77 -1.54
C GLY A 49 1.13 21.17 -0.13
N PRO A 50 0.21 21.45 0.81
CA PRO A 50 0.36 21.02 2.21
C PRO A 50 0.15 19.52 2.43
N GLU A 51 -0.60 18.85 1.55
CA GLU A 51 -0.93 17.41 1.65
C GLU A 51 -0.80 16.71 0.30
N PRO A 52 -0.30 15.46 0.25
CA PRO A 52 0.25 14.68 1.36
C PRO A 52 1.61 15.19 1.84
N ASN A 53 1.98 14.88 3.09
CA ASN A 53 3.35 15.05 3.58
C ASN A 53 4.27 13.99 2.95
N LEU A 54 5.23 14.45 2.15
CA LEU A 54 6.20 13.58 1.48
C LEU A 54 7.29 13.11 2.42
N THR A 55 7.57 11.82 2.42
CA THR A 55 8.67 11.21 3.15
C THR A 55 9.61 10.47 2.21
N GLN A 56 10.86 10.32 2.62
CA GLN A 56 11.82 9.48 1.91
C GLN A 56 11.73 8.04 2.42
N ALA A 57 11.50 7.08 1.52
CA ALA A 57 11.65 5.65 1.84
C ALA A 57 13.14 5.28 1.93
N ASN A 58 13.46 4.23 2.68
CA ASN A 58 14.86 3.79 2.81
C ASN A 58 15.48 3.42 1.46
N ASN A 59 14.72 2.76 0.59
CA ASN A 59 15.15 2.46 -0.77
C ASN A 59 13.95 2.10 -1.69
N TYR A 60 14.22 1.86 -2.97
CA TYR A 60 13.15 1.54 -3.93
C TYR A 60 12.61 0.11 -3.79
N LEU A 61 13.42 -0.86 -3.34
CA LEU A 61 12.97 -2.25 -3.14
C LEU A 61 12.00 -2.34 -1.98
N SER A 62 12.22 -1.59 -0.89
CA SER A 62 11.31 -1.60 0.25
C SER A 62 9.90 -1.13 -0.12
N ILE A 63 9.76 -0.14 -1.00
CA ILE A 63 8.45 0.29 -1.54
C ILE A 63 7.79 -0.82 -2.38
N ASN A 64 8.57 -1.57 -3.16
CA ASN A 64 8.03 -2.61 -4.06
C ASN A 64 7.65 -3.90 -3.32
N LEU A 65 8.37 -4.21 -2.24
CA LEU A 65 8.08 -5.35 -1.35
C LEU A 65 7.09 -4.97 -0.24
N LEU A 66 6.63 -3.70 -0.21
CA LEU A 66 5.61 -3.27 0.71
C LEU A 66 4.27 -3.96 0.38
N ALA A 67 3.53 -4.29 1.43
CA ALA A 67 2.46 -5.28 1.35
C ALA A 67 1.27 -4.90 0.46
N ASP A 68 1.03 -3.61 0.18
CA ASP A 68 -0.15 -3.12 -0.56
C ASP A 68 -0.32 -3.75 -1.96
N ALA A 69 0.80 -3.98 -2.67
CA ALA A 69 0.77 -4.62 -4.00
C ALA A 69 0.25 -6.07 -3.97
N THR A 70 0.25 -6.70 -2.80
CA THR A 70 -0.11 -8.11 -2.61
C THR A 70 -1.45 -8.31 -1.92
N VAL A 71 -2.20 -7.24 -1.62
CA VAL A 71 -3.50 -7.36 -0.94
C VAL A 71 -4.59 -7.90 -1.87
N HIS A 72 -4.67 -7.40 -3.10
CA HIS A 72 -5.77 -7.72 -4.00
C HIS A 72 -5.80 -9.18 -4.46
N PRO A 73 -4.68 -9.82 -4.86
CA PRO A 73 -4.71 -11.19 -5.38
C PRO A 73 -5.19 -12.25 -4.36
N PRO A 74 -4.74 -12.27 -3.09
CA PRO A 74 -5.27 -13.18 -2.07
C PRO A 74 -6.76 -13.00 -1.80
N ILE A 75 -7.26 -11.75 -1.76
CA ILE A 75 -8.69 -11.46 -1.60
C ILE A 75 -9.46 -12.04 -2.79
N MET A 76 -9.07 -11.68 -4.01
CA MET A 76 -9.73 -12.14 -5.23
C MET A 76 -9.71 -13.67 -5.34
N TYR A 77 -8.56 -14.30 -5.07
CA TYR A 77 -8.45 -15.74 -5.10
C TYR A 77 -9.34 -16.39 -4.03
N GLY A 78 -9.28 -15.94 -2.78
CA GLY A 78 -10.08 -16.54 -1.71
C GLY A 78 -11.59 -16.31 -1.86
N THR A 79 -12.02 -15.21 -2.50
CA THR A 79 -13.44 -14.99 -2.83
C THR A 79 -13.92 -15.90 -3.96
N TRP A 80 -13.11 -16.14 -5.00
CA TRP A 80 -13.58 -16.75 -6.24
C TRP A 80 -13.01 -18.15 -6.54
N LYS A 81 -12.12 -18.70 -5.69
CA LYS A 81 -11.45 -20.00 -5.95
C LYS A 81 -12.40 -21.17 -6.17
N ASP A 82 -13.57 -21.14 -5.52
CA ASP A 82 -14.59 -22.19 -5.58
C ASP A 82 -15.90 -21.69 -6.21
N TRP A 83 -15.85 -20.65 -7.06
CA TRP A 83 -17.04 -20.08 -7.69
C TRP A 83 -17.75 -21.09 -8.61
N ASP A 84 -19.06 -21.21 -8.43
CA ASP A 84 -19.95 -22.15 -9.13
C ASP A 84 -20.37 -21.71 -10.55
N LYS A 85 -19.93 -20.51 -10.97
CA LYS A 85 -20.27 -19.84 -12.23
C LYS A 85 -21.65 -19.19 -12.26
N GLU A 86 -22.39 -19.22 -11.16
CA GLU A 86 -23.67 -18.54 -11.08
C GLU A 86 -23.48 -17.05 -10.74
N PRO A 87 -24.30 -16.16 -11.32
CA PRO A 87 -24.22 -14.74 -11.01
C PRO A 87 -24.64 -14.47 -9.56
N MET A 88 -23.92 -13.56 -8.91
CA MET A 88 -24.29 -13.07 -7.58
C MET A 88 -25.51 -12.13 -7.69
N ALA A 89 -26.43 -12.21 -6.73
CA ALA A 89 -27.60 -11.33 -6.68
C ALA A 89 -27.23 -9.85 -6.45
N GLU A 90 -26.14 -9.62 -5.71
CA GLU A 90 -25.60 -8.29 -5.45
C GLU A 90 -24.06 -8.31 -5.49
N LYS A 91 -23.46 -7.12 -5.59
CA LYS A 91 -22.01 -6.98 -5.55
C LYS A 91 -21.52 -7.31 -4.13
N PRO A 92 -20.67 -8.34 -3.94
CA PRO A 92 -20.14 -8.64 -2.62
C PRO A 92 -19.22 -7.51 -2.14
N PRO A 93 -19.16 -7.26 -0.82
CA PRO A 93 -18.16 -6.37 -0.24
C PRO A 93 -16.76 -6.91 -0.51
N PHE A 94 -15.79 -6.01 -0.76
CA PHE A 94 -14.43 -6.41 -1.07
C PHE A 94 -13.63 -6.68 0.22
N TYR A 95 -13.31 -5.62 0.98
CA TYR A 95 -12.56 -5.75 2.24
C TYR A 95 -13.44 -6.28 3.38
N GLN A 96 -14.69 -5.84 3.49
CA GLN A 96 -15.58 -6.31 4.55
C GLN A 96 -16.07 -7.75 4.33
N GLY A 97 -15.92 -8.28 3.10
CA GLY A 97 -16.24 -9.66 2.75
C GLY A 97 -15.15 -10.67 3.08
N LEU A 98 -14.01 -10.22 3.62
CA LEU A 98 -12.85 -11.06 3.88
C LEU A 98 -13.16 -12.15 4.93
N ASN A 99 -12.71 -13.38 4.64
CA ASN A 99 -12.85 -14.55 5.51
C ASN A 99 -11.47 -15.00 6.05
N GLU A 100 -11.45 -15.97 6.96
CA GLU A 100 -10.22 -16.47 7.58
C GLU A 100 -9.23 -17.04 6.57
N PHE A 101 -9.71 -17.71 5.51
CA PHE A 101 -8.85 -18.23 4.45
C PHE A 101 -8.11 -17.10 3.72
N CYS A 102 -8.81 -16.02 3.35
CA CYS A 102 -8.18 -14.85 2.74
C CYS A 102 -7.16 -14.21 3.68
N ALA A 103 -7.49 -14.08 4.97
CA ALA A 103 -6.61 -13.48 5.97
C ALA A 103 -5.34 -14.30 6.20
N ASP A 104 -5.46 -15.63 6.27
CA ASP A 104 -4.32 -16.56 6.35
C ASP A 104 -3.44 -16.45 5.10
N LEU A 105 -4.04 -16.40 3.90
CA LEU A 105 -3.29 -16.25 2.66
C LEU A 105 -2.55 -14.91 2.58
N LEU A 106 -3.20 -13.81 2.97
CA LEU A 106 -2.57 -12.49 3.06
C LEU A 106 -1.38 -12.48 4.03
N SER A 107 -1.56 -13.09 5.21
CA SER A 107 -0.51 -13.21 6.22
C SER A 107 0.69 -13.99 5.68
N LYS A 108 0.46 -15.14 5.03
CA LYS A 108 1.51 -15.96 4.42
C LYS A 108 2.29 -15.21 3.35
N VAL A 109 1.60 -14.53 2.44
CA VAL A 109 2.26 -13.71 1.41
C VAL A 109 3.08 -12.58 2.06
N SER A 110 2.56 -11.95 3.11
CA SER A 110 3.31 -10.93 3.84
C SER A 110 4.58 -11.49 4.49
N VAL A 111 4.55 -12.71 5.02
CA VAL A 111 5.74 -13.38 5.57
C VAL A 111 6.77 -13.67 4.47
N GLU A 112 6.33 -14.16 3.31
CA GLU A 112 7.22 -14.42 2.16
C GLU A 112 7.94 -13.15 1.69
N LEU A 113 7.25 -11.99 1.68
CA LEU A 113 7.86 -10.71 1.35
C LEU A 113 8.91 -10.28 2.39
N MET A 114 8.61 -10.45 3.68
CA MET A 114 9.56 -10.16 4.75
C MET A 114 10.80 -11.07 4.68
N ASP A 115 10.62 -12.36 4.40
CA ASP A 115 11.73 -13.30 4.27
C ASP A 115 12.58 -13.00 3.03
N THR A 116 11.95 -12.58 1.93
CA THR A 116 12.64 -12.05 0.75
C THR A 116 13.46 -10.81 1.09
N ALA A 117 12.88 -9.87 1.85
CA ALA A 117 13.57 -8.66 2.30
C ALA A 117 14.79 -8.97 3.19
N LYS A 118 14.66 -9.90 4.15
CA LYS A 118 15.77 -10.38 4.97
C LYS A 118 16.88 -11.02 4.13
N ALA A 119 16.51 -11.82 3.13
CA ALA A 119 17.48 -12.44 2.23
C ALA A 119 18.24 -11.39 1.39
N ILE A 120 17.54 -10.37 0.88
CA ILE A 120 18.16 -9.25 0.16
C ILE A 120 19.13 -8.49 1.06
N GLU A 121 18.72 -8.12 2.28
CA GLU A 121 19.58 -7.37 3.21
C GLU A 121 20.83 -8.17 3.61
N LYS A 122 20.70 -9.50 3.74
CA LYS A 122 21.84 -10.39 4.01
C LYS A 122 22.85 -10.40 2.86
N GLU A 123 22.39 -10.53 1.62
CA GLU A 123 23.27 -10.60 0.43
C GLU A 123 23.77 -9.22 -0.01
N CYS A 124 23.01 -8.16 0.27
CA CYS A 124 23.37 -6.78 -0.05
C CYS A 124 23.07 -5.84 1.13
N PRO A 125 23.97 -5.77 2.14
CA PRO A 125 23.77 -4.96 3.35
C PRO A 125 23.64 -3.44 3.12
N ALA A 126 23.89 -2.97 1.89
CA ALA A 126 23.67 -1.58 1.49
C ALA A 126 22.18 -1.23 1.33
N PHE A 127 21.30 -2.23 1.18
CA PHE A 127 19.85 -2.03 1.13
C PHE A 127 19.26 -2.20 2.53
N ASP A 128 18.90 -1.10 3.19
CA ASP A 128 18.15 -1.15 4.46
C ASP A 128 16.70 -1.58 4.19
N MET A 129 16.34 -2.78 4.63
CA MET A 129 15.05 -3.40 4.35
C MET A 129 14.04 -3.29 5.51
N LYS A 130 14.31 -2.46 6.53
CA LYS A 130 13.47 -2.36 7.75
C LYS A 130 12.04 -1.87 7.51
N ASP A 131 11.80 -1.17 6.40
CA ASP A 131 10.44 -0.71 6.05
C ASP A 131 9.54 -1.87 5.57
N VAL A 132 10.10 -3.03 5.23
CA VAL A 132 9.32 -4.22 4.84
C VAL A 132 8.85 -4.96 6.08
N ILE A 133 7.70 -4.52 6.58
CA ILE A 133 7.02 -5.06 7.77
C ILE A 133 5.83 -5.93 7.39
N HIS A 134 5.27 -6.63 8.38
CA HIS A 134 4.08 -7.44 8.18
C HIS A 134 2.87 -6.55 7.81
N LEU A 135 1.97 -7.04 6.96
CA LEU A 135 0.79 -6.29 6.50
C LEU A 135 -0.09 -5.80 7.66
N HIS A 136 -0.18 -6.60 8.74
CA HIS A 136 -0.91 -6.21 9.95
C HIS A 136 -0.32 -4.96 10.60
N ASP A 137 0.99 -4.91 10.77
CA ASP A 137 1.69 -3.74 11.33
C ASP A 137 1.56 -2.54 10.40
N TRP A 138 1.62 -2.76 9.08
CA TRP A 138 1.42 -1.71 8.10
C TRP A 138 0.01 -1.09 8.19
N TYR A 139 -1.06 -1.89 8.32
CA TYR A 139 -2.41 -1.38 8.54
C TYR A 139 -2.51 -0.55 9.83
N LYS A 140 -1.88 -1.03 10.91
CA LYS A 140 -1.85 -0.30 12.19
C LYS A 140 -1.11 1.03 12.11
N LEU A 141 -0.11 1.18 11.26
CA LEU A 141 0.60 2.44 11.07
C LEU A 141 -0.19 3.43 10.19
N ASN A 142 -0.84 2.93 9.13
CA ASN A 142 -1.43 3.78 8.09
C ASN A 142 -2.92 4.06 8.28
N TYR A 143 -3.63 3.23 9.05
CA TYR A 143 -5.08 3.33 9.23
C TYR A 143 -5.51 3.29 10.70
N LYS A 144 -4.59 3.60 11.64
CA LYS A 144 -4.86 3.55 13.09
C LYS A 144 -6.17 4.21 13.51
N ASP A 145 -6.49 5.37 12.91
CA ASP A 145 -7.64 6.19 13.29
C ASP A 145 -8.95 5.64 12.68
N SER A 146 -8.86 4.71 11.73
CA SER A 146 -9.99 4.02 11.08
C SER A 146 -10.17 2.58 11.56
N ILE A 147 -9.24 2.02 12.34
CA ILE A 147 -9.31 0.63 12.84
C ILE A 147 -10.01 0.61 14.19
N SER A 148 -11.11 -0.14 14.29
CA SER A 148 -11.89 -0.31 15.52
C SER A 148 -11.45 -1.51 16.37
N ASP A 149 -10.86 -2.53 15.74
CA ASP A 149 -10.29 -3.71 16.38
C ASP A 149 -8.99 -4.10 15.65
N ASP A 150 -7.86 -4.01 16.36
CA ASP A 150 -6.53 -4.29 15.82
C ASP A 150 -5.97 -5.66 16.23
N SER A 151 -6.79 -6.53 16.85
CA SER A 151 -6.36 -7.82 17.38
C SER A 151 -5.83 -8.79 16.31
N THR A 152 -6.36 -8.71 15.10
CA THR A 152 -5.95 -9.56 13.96
C THR A 152 -5.91 -8.76 12.67
N LEU A 153 -5.15 -9.25 11.68
CA LEU A 153 -5.17 -8.69 10.32
C LEU A 153 -6.59 -8.66 9.73
N LEU A 154 -7.37 -9.73 9.97
CA LEU A 154 -8.76 -9.81 9.51
C LEU A 154 -9.62 -8.69 10.11
N SER A 155 -9.52 -8.47 11.43
CA SER A 155 -10.24 -7.40 12.12
C SER A 155 -9.86 -6.02 11.58
N CYS A 156 -8.56 -5.73 11.44
CA CYS A 156 -8.07 -4.46 10.89
C CYS A 156 -8.67 -4.16 9.52
N MET A 157 -8.64 -5.14 8.61
CA MET A 157 -9.10 -4.96 7.24
C MET A 157 -10.62 -4.84 7.11
N LYS A 158 -11.38 -5.38 8.06
CA LYS A 158 -12.85 -5.26 8.10
C LYS A 158 -13.35 -3.97 8.74
N SER A 159 -12.50 -3.24 9.46
CA SER A 159 -12.85 -1.95 10.05
C SER A 159 -13.01 -0.82 9.02
N TYR A 160 -12.45 -0.99 7.83
CA TYR A 160 -12.53 -0.04 6.71
C TYR A 160 -13.62 -0.45 5.71
#